data_AF-A0A815SU12-F1
#
_entry.id   AF-A0A815SU12-F1
#
_cell.length_a   1.000
_cell.length_b   1.000
_cell.length_c   1.000
_cell.angle_alpha   90.00
_cell.angle_beta   90.00
_cell.angle_gamma   90.00
#
_symmetry.space_group_name_H-M   'P 1'
#
loop_
_entity.id
_entity.type
_entity.pdbx_description
1 polymer ?
#
loop_
_entity_poly.entity_id
_entity_poly.type
_entity_poly.pdbx_seq_one_letter_code
_entity_poly.pdbx_strand_id
1 'polypeptide(L)'
;MPPKIISCIWCSKITKKNSFDQTKSSWRNICTKGYQWIHQLIEERGSDLETEMLICGKCLTMLYEARKRRETANGGTSLSKRRNKIPKVTKQNDTLDNLINIEGFCGDGNDEEYCIWCLKYSTETVPLSAAERISLLCDYKIYCSPNVRRCVNRCLEIPVQRTNEPTRLTAKQTISIINDLIDEVNRVKLMPIFLENDSVGSEEDFTAWTGWNLNQLMEMTSLIAPHMYKSKHRSPFEAVCMYWIKLKTNLSFRQIGTIFKIQTTEESIRRRVPSEKYFKKSRKKTRSSKTGTRSCK
;
A
#
# COMPACT_ATOMS: atom_id res chain seq x y z
N MET A 1 17.62 -56.97 -16.23
CA MET A 1 17.07 -56.12 -17.31
C MET A 1 17.36 -54.67 -16.99
N PRO A 2 17.93 -53.88 -17.92
CA PRO A 2 18.17 -52.45 -17.70
C PRO A 2 16.83 -51.71 -17.46
N PRO A 3 16.79 -50.73 -16.56
CA PRO A 3 15.56 -49.99 -16.29
C PRO A 3 15.13 -49.22 -17.54
N LYS A 4 13.90 -49.45 -18.01
CA LYS A 4 13.32 -48.67 -19.11
C LYS A 4 13.26 -47.19 -18.70
N ILE A 5 13.86 -46.33 -19.51
CA ILE A 5 13.82 -44.89 -19.34
C ILE A 5 12.59 -44.37 -20.09
N ILE A 6 11.85 -43.46 -19.48
CA ILE A 6 10.70 -42.79 -20.09
C ILE A 6 10.90 -41.28 -20.03
N SER A 7 10.45 -40.57 -21.06
CA SER A 7 10.53 -39.12 -21.16
C SER A 7 9.15 -38.49 -21.36
N CYS A 8 8.97 -37.27 -20.87
CA CYS A 8 7.78 -36.48 -21.13
C CYS A 8 7.86 -35.91 -22.54
N ILE A 9 6.87 -36.18 -23.38
CA ILE A 9 6.84 -35.66 -24.75
C ILE A 9 6.78 -34.12 -24.81
N TRP A 10 6.28 -33.47 -23.76
CA TRP A 10 6.10 -32.02 -23.76
C TRP A 10 7.29 -31.23 -23.22
N CYS A 11 7.93 -31.71 -22.15
CA CYS A 11 9.03 -31.01 -21.47
C CYS A 11 10.34 -31.80 -21.45
N SER A 12 10.41 -32.92 -22.15
CA SER A 12 11.56 -33.83 -22.22
C SER A 12 12.07 -34.36 -20.88
N LYS A 13 11.34 -34.14 -19.77
CA LYS A 13 11.73 -34.63 -18.44
C LYS A 13 11.81 -36.15 -18.44
N ILE A 14 12.92 -36.70 -17.94
CA ILE A 14 13.19 -38.14 -17.92
C ILE A 14 12.88 -38.72 -16.54
N THR A 15 12.32 -39.94 -16.49
CA THR A 15 12.19 -40.73 -15.25
C THR A 15 12.45 -42.22 -15.51
N LYS A 16 12.78 -42.97 -14.44
CA LYS A 16 13.04 -44.42 -14.52
C LYS A 16 11.73 -45.18 -14.29
N LYS A 17 11.38 -46.15 -15.15
CA LYS A 17 10.10 -46.90 -15.07
C LYS A 17 9.89 -47.65 -13.75
N ASN A 18 10.96 -47.99 -13.02
CA ASN A 18 10.84 -48.64 -11.70
C ASN A 18 10.31 -47.71 -10.60
N SER A 19 10.29 -46.38 -10.81
CA SER A 19 9.69 -45.40 -9.88
C SER A 19 8.23 -45.07 -10.23
N PHE A 20 7.67 -45.73 -11.25
CA PHE A 20 6.35 -45.39 -11.79
C PHE A 20 5.22 -45.83 -10.86
N ASP A 21 5.40 -46.91 -10.10
CA ASP A 21 4.38 -47.40 -9.15
C ASP A 21 4.17 -46.47 -7.95
N GLN A 22 5.17 -45.68 -7.55
CA GLN A 22 5.04 -44.70 -6.46
C GLN A 22 4.46 -43.35 -6.93
N THR A 23 4.37 -43.13 -8.24
CA THR A 23 3.94 -41.85 -8.84
C THR A 23 2.92 -42.04 -9.96
N LYS A 24 2.06 -43.06 -9.85
CA LYS A 24 0.92 -43.32 -10.76
C LYS A 24 0.02 -42.09 -10.98
N SER A 25 0.05 -41.09 -10.09
CA SER A 25 -0.65 -39.82 -10.25
C SER A 25 0.02 -38.81 -11.19
N SER A 26 1.28 -39.01 -11.61
CA SER A 26 2.07 -37.97 -12.27
C SER A 26 2.43 -38.24 -13.74
N TRP A 27 2.08 -39.38 -14.32
CA TRP A 27 2.35 -39.66 -15.73
C TRP A 27 1.15 -40.32 -16.39
N ARG A 28 0.85 -39.93 -17.62
CA ARG A 28 -0.30 -40.41 -18.38
C ARG A 28 0.12 -40.83 -19.78
N ASN A 29 -0.38 -41.97 -20.23
CA ASN A 29 -0.28 -42.39 -21.62
C ASN A 29 -1.38 -41.68 -22.42
N ILE A 30 -0.95 -40.88 -23.40
CA ILE A 30 -1.86 -40.06 -24.22
C ILE A 30 -2.35 -40.79 -25.48
N CYS A 31 -1.99 -42.06 -25.70
CA CYS A 31 -2.52 -42.86 -26.80
C CYS A 31 -3.99 -43.28 -26.61
N THR A 32 -4.63 -42.90 -25.50
CA THR A 32 -6.05 -43.20 -25.25
C THR A 32 -6.97 -42.16 -25.90
N LYS A 33 -8.20 -42.56 -26.27
CA LYS A 33 -9.17 -41.71 -27.00
C LYS A 33 -9.43 -40.35 -26.33
N GLY A 34 -9.31 -40.26 -25.00
CA GLY A 34 -9.52 -39.01 -24.25
C GLY A 34 -8.48 -37.91 -24.51
N TYR A 35 -7.33 -38.24 -25.08
CA TYR A 35 -6.22 -37.31 -25.32
C TYR A 35 -5.95 -37.06 -26.81
N GLN A 36 -6.85 -37.44 -27.73
CA GLN A 36 -6.67 -37.21 -29.18
C GLN A 36 -6.38 -35.75 -29.54
N TRP A 37 -6.94 -34.80 -28.79
CA TRP A 37 -6.65 -33.36 -28.99
C TRP A 37 -5.20 -32.97 -28.67
N ILE A 38 -4.50 -33.76 -27.83
CA ILE A 38 -3.07 -33.55 -27.53
C ILE A 38 -2.21 -34.02 -28.71
N HIS A 39 -2.64 -35.06 -29.45
CA HIS A 39 -1.93 -35.53 -30.64
C HIS A 39 -1.81 -34.43 -31.69
N GLN A 40 -2.89 -33.70 -31.96
CA GLN A 40 -2.87 -32.55 -32.88
C GLN A 40 -1.82 -31.50 -32.49
N LEU A 41 -1.68 -31.20 -31.18
CA LEU A 41 -0.67 -30.24 -30.69
C LEU A 41 0.77 -30.77 -30.79
N ILE A 42 0.95 -32.09 -30.78
CA ILE A 42 2.26 -32.74 -30.91
C ILE A 42 2.65 -32.83 -32.38
N GLU A 43 1.70 -33.14 -33.27
CA GLU A 43 1.85 -33.12 -34.72
C GLU A 43 2.24 -31.72 -35.21
N GLU A 44 1.58 -30.66 -34.72
CA GLU A 44 1.95 -29.27 -34.99
C GLU A 44 3.39 -28.93 -34.59
N ARG A 45 3.96 -29.66 -33.63
CA ARG A 45 5.35 -29.52 -33.16
C ARG A 45 6.37 -30.37 -33.94
N GLY A 46 5.92 -31.17 -34.90
CA GLY A 46 6.81 -32.00 -35.74
C GLY A 46 7.53 -33.11 -34.98
N SER A 47 6.89 -33.71 -33.97
CA SER A 47 7.47 -34.85 -33.24
C SER A 47 7.05 -36.18 -33.85
N ASP A 48 8.01 -37.02 -34.22
CA ASP A 48 7.75 -38.34 -34.81
C ASP A 48 7.06 -39.30 -33.81
N LEU A 49 5.99 -39.95 -34.26
CA LEU A 49 4.98 -40.64 -33.43
C LEU A 49 5.33 -42.08 -33.01
N GLU A 50 6.56 -42.57 -33.18
CA GLU A 50 6.85 -44.01 -33.11
C GLU A 50 6.99 -44.61 -31.70
N THR A 51 7.01 -43.81 -30.63
CA THR A 51 7.28 -44.29 -29.25
C THR A 51 6.13 -44.03 -28.26
N GLU A 52 6.07 -44.82 -27.18
CA GLU A 52 5.09 -44.69 -26.09
C GLU A 52 4.97 -43.21 -25.64
N MET A 53 3.85 -42.57 -26.00
CA MET A 53 3.65 -41.15 -25.69
C MET A 53 3.24 -40.97 -24.24
N LEU A 54 4.20 -40.60 -23.42
CA LEU A 54 4.00 -40.29 -22.02
C LEU A 54 4.09 -38.78 -21.80
N ILE A 55 3.12 -38.24 -21.07
CA ILE A 55 3.13 -36.86 -20.61
C ILE A 55 3.16 -36.82 -19.09
N CYS A 56 3.95 -35.93 -18.52
CA CYS A 56 3.94 -35.70 -17.08
C CYS A 56 2.71 -34.88 -16.68
N GLY A 57 2.25 -35.05 -15.45
CA GLY A 57 1.01 -34.47 -14.93
C GLY A 57 1.04 -32.94 -14.96
N LYS A 58 2.21 -32.33 -14.70
CA LYS A 58 2.37 -30.88 -14.80
C LYS A 58 2.10 -30.38 -16.22
N CYS A 59 2.69 -31.03 -17.23
CA CYS A 59 2.47 -30.66 -18.62
C CYS A 59 1.03 -30.94 -19.06
N LEU A 60 0.43 -32.05 -18.60
CA LEU A 60 -0.95 -32.36 -18.88
C LEU A 60 -1.91 -31.29 -18.33
N THR A 61 -1.73 -30.88 -17.08
CA THR A 61 -2.54 -29.82 -16.45
C THR A 61 -2.41 -28.50 -17.23
N MET A 62 -1.18 -28.10 -17.58
CA MET A 62 -0.95 -26.89 -18.38
C MET A 62 -1.69 -26.94 -19.72
N LEU A 63 -1.66 -28.08 -20.41
CA LEU A 63 -2.38 -28.24 -21.68
C LEU A 63 -3.89 -28.15 -21.51
N TYR A 64 -4.45 -28.75 -20.45
CA TYR A 64 -5.88 -28.67 -20.16
C TYR A 64 -6.33 -27.24 -19.88
N GLU A 65 -5.55 -26.50 -19.10
CA GLU A 65 -5.85 -25.10 -18.83
C GLU A 65 -5.77 -24.24 -20.09
N ALA A 66 -4.73 -24.44 -20.90
CA ALA A 66 -4.59 -23.74 -22.18
C ALA A 66 -5.79 -24.01 -23.11
N ARG A 67 -6.25 -25.26 -23.16
CA ARG A 67 -7.45 -25.64 -23.92
C ARG A 67 -8.70 -24.96 -23.37
N LYS A 68 -8.93 -25.01 -22.06
CA LYS A 68 -10.09 -24.36 -21.42
C LYS A 68 -10.11 -22.85 -21.70
N ARG A 69 -8.95 -22.19 -21.68
CA ARG A 69 -8.80 -20.77 -22.04
C ARG A 69 -9.19 -20.49 -23.50
N ARG A 70 -8.82 -21.38 -24.44
CA ARG A 70 -9.24 -21.27 -25.85
C ARG A 70 -10.74 -21.48 -26.04
N GLU A 71 -11.35 -22.43 -25.33
CA GLU A 71 -12.79 -22.67 -25.38
C GLU A 71 -13.61 -21.48 -24.83
N THR A 72 -13.10 -20.81 -23.79
CA THR A 72 -13.70 -19.57 -23.27
C THR A 72 -13.49 -18.36 -24.18
N ALA A 73 -12.32 -18.25 -24.83
CA ALA A 73 -11.99 -17.14 -25.72
C ALA A 73 -12.77 -17.20 -27.06
N ASN A 74 -13.02 -18.41 -27.56
CA ASN A 74 -13.74 -18.62 -28.82
C ASN A 74 -15.28 -18.67 -28.64
N GLY A 75 -15.82 -18.19 -27.52
CA GLY A 75 -17.26 -18.03 -27.32
C GLY A 75 -18.02 -19.36 -27.35
N GLY A 76 -17.59 -20.35 -26.57
CA GLY A 76 -18.20 -21.68 -26.51
C GLY A 76 -19.71 -21.66 -26.28
N THR A 77 -20.47 -21.77 -27.37
CA THR A 77 -21.86 -22.22 -27.43
C THR A 77 -21.93 -23.67 -26.95
N SER A 78 -22.02 -23.86 -25.63
CA SER A 78 -22.38 -25.16 -25.06
C SER A 78 -23.89 -25.21 -24.83
N LEU A 79 -24.58 -25.83 -25.77
CA LEU A 79 -25.94 -26.35 -25.62
C LEU A 79 -25.99 -27.35 -24.45
N SER A 80 -26.53 -26.94 -23.30
CA SER A 80 -27.12 -27.90 -22.36
C SER A 80 -28.21 -27.29 -21.46
N LYS A 81 -29.46 -27.61 -21.84
CA LYS A 81 -30.64 -27.88 -21.00
C LYS A 81 -31.07 -26.84 -19.94
N ARG A 82 -32.03 -26.01 -20.38
CA ARG A 82 -33.30 -25.66 -19.71
C ARG A 82 -33.44 -26.11 -18.24
N ARG A 83 -33.43 -25.12 -17.33
CA ARG A 83 -34.43 -25.00 -16.26
C ARG A 83 -34.64 -23.53 -15.93
N ASN A 84 -35.88 -23.09 -16.09
CA ASN A 84 -36.36 -21.73 -15.86
C ASN A 84 -36.00 -21.23 -14.47
N LYS A 85 -35.29 -20.09 -14.38
CA LYS A 85 -35.40 -19.15 -13.27
C LYS A 85 -35.36 -17.73 -13.84
N ILE A 86 -36.53 -17.10 -13.73
CA ILE A 86 -36.91 -15.68 -13.73
C ILE A 86 -35.75 -14.68 -13.92
N PRO A 87 -35.85 -13.74 -14.89
CA PRO A 87 -34.81 -12.78 -15.20
C PRO A 87 -34.65 -11.77 -14.07
N LYS A 88 -33.48 -11.74 -13.43
CA LYS A 88 -33.04 -10.59 -12.64
C LYS A 88 -32.17 -9.72 -13.53
N VAL A 89 -32.77 -8.61 -13.94
CA VAL A 89 -32.15 -7.30 -14.23
C VAL A 89 -30.71 -7.37 -14.69
N THR A 90 -30.54 -7.33 -16.01
CA THR A 90 -29.29 -6.98 -16.70
C THR A 90 -28.81 -5.63 -16.17
N LYS A 91 -27.87 -5.64 -15.22
CA LYS A 91 -26.99 -4.50 -15.03
C LYS A 91 -25.87 -4.64 -16.07
N GLN A 92 -25.98 -3.82 -17.10
CA GLN A 92 -24.87 -3.44 -17.96
C GLN A 92 -23.64 -3.15 -17.08
N ASN A 93 -22.57 -3.92 -17.23
CA ASN A 93 -21.24 -3.58 -16.71
C ASN A 93 -20.10 -4.33 -17.44
N ASP A 94 -20.36 -4.89 -18.63
CA ASP A 94 -19.32 -5.62 -19.40
C ASP A 94 -18.36 -4.70 -20.18
N THR A 95 -18.52 -3.37 -20.08
CA THR A 95 -17.64 -2.40 -20.78
C THR A 95 -16.51 -1.84 -19.94
N LEU A 96 -16.40 -2.17 -18.64
CA LEU A 96 -15.34 -1.61 -17.79
C LEU A 96 -14.09 -2.50 -17.62
N ASP A 97 -14.16 -3.79 -17.97
CA ASP A 97 -13.04 -4.72 -17.76
C ASP A 97 -11.81 -4.43 -18.64
N ASN A 98 -11.95 -3.56 -19.67
CA ASN A 98 -10.85 -3.20 -20.58
C ASN A 98 -10.13 -1.89 -20.25
N LEU A 99 -10.56 -1.12 -19.24
CA LEU A 99 -10.13 0.27 -19.07
C LEU A 99 -8.95 0.48 -18.11
N ILE A 100 -8.62 -0.46 -17.22
CA ILE A 100 -7.55 -0.26 -16.23
C ILE A 100 -6.75 -1.55 -16.01
N ASN A 101 -5.86 -1.86 -16.96
CA ASN A 101 -4.81 -2.85 -16.76
C ASN A 101 -3.61 -2.17 -16.10
N ILE A 102 -3.37 -2.45 -14.82
CA ILE A 102 -2.14 -2.02 -14.15
C ILE A 102 -1.15 -3.17 -14.19
N GLU A 103 -0.01 -2.94 -14.82
CA GLU A 103 1.10 -3.89 -14.92
C GLU A 103 2.14 -3.63 -13.82
N GLY A 104 2.96 -4.64 -13.49
CA GLY A 104 4.06 -4.50 -12.53
C GLY A 104 3.74 -4.94 -11.09
N PHE A 105 2.60 -5.58 -10.86
CA PHE A 105 2.28 -6.24 -9.60
C PHE A 105 2.54 -7.75 -9.65
N CYS A 106 2.88 -8.34 -8.51
CA CYS A 106 3.02 -9.78 -8.35
C CYS A 106 1.84 -10.34 -7.53
N GLY A 107 1.16 -11.38 -8.02
CA GLY A 107 0.08 -12.07 -7.30
C GLY A 107 -1.26 -12.10 -8.06
N ASP A 108 -1.88 -13.28 -8.11
CA ASP A 108 -3.15 -13.54 -8.83
C ASP A 108 -4.41 -13.37 -7.96
N GLY A 109 -4.24 -13.16 -6.65
CA GLY A 109 -5.33 -13.05 -5.69
C GLY A 109 -5.91 -14.40 -5.24
N ASN A 110 -5.34 -15.55 -5.62
CA ASN A 110 -5.72 -16.88 -5.12
C ASN A 110 -4.95 -17.25 -3.84
N ASP A 111 -4.96 -16.34 -2.87
CA ASP A 111 -4.06 -16.39 -1.71
C ASP A 111 -4.70 -17.07 -0.49
N GLU A 112 -5.84 -17.72 -0.71
CA GLU A 112 -6.71 -18.22 0.37
C GLU A 112 -6.15 -19.50 1.02
N GLU A 113 -5.32 -20.24 0.29
CA GLU A 113 -4.82 -21.56 0.71
C GLU A 113 -3.42 -21.53 1.35
N TYR A 114 -2.63 -20.48 1.08
CA TYR A 114 -1.22 -20.42 1.46
C TYR A 114 -0.91 -19.16 2.26
N CYS A 115 0.06 -19.24 3.15
CA CYS A 115 0.60 -18.04 3.78
C CYS A 115 1.26 -17.14 2.72
N ILE A 116 0.85 -15.88 2.66
CA ILE A 116 1.41 -14.91 1.70
C ILE A 116 2.90 -14.61 1.94
N TRP A 117 3.40 -14.73 3.17
CA TRP A 117 4.82 -14.53 3.47
C TRP A 117 5.69 -15.71 3.08
N CYS A 118 5.30 -16.94 3.45
CA CYS A 118 6.19 -18.10 3.27
C CYS A 118 5.77 -19.04 2.12
N LEU A 119 4.65 -18.77 1.45
CA LEU A 119 4.05 -19.57 0.38
C LEU A 119 3.85 -21.05 0.75
N LYS A 120 3.73 -21.34 2.05
CA LYS A 120 3.48 -22.67 2.59
C LYS A 120 2.09 -22.75 3.21
N TYR A 121 1.51 -23.95 3.13
CA TYR A 121 0.31 -24.30 3.87
C TYR A 121 0.60 -24.33 5.37
N SER A 122 -0.33 -23.82 6.18
CA SER A 122 -0.28 -23.84 7.63
C SER A 122 -1.68 -24.09 8.18
N THR A 123 -1.80 -24.87 9.25
CA THR A 123 -3.06 -25.08 9.97
C THR A 123 -3.43 -23.86 10.81
N GLU A 124 -2.44 -23.09 11.25
CA GLU A 124 -2.60 -21.85 12.02
C GLU A 124 -2.31 -20.66 11.12
N THR A 125 -3.37 -20.01 10.65
CA THR A 125 -3.29 -18.82 9.80
C THR A 125 -4.28 -17.76 10.27
N VAL A 126 -3.88 -16.49 10.15
CA VAL A 126 -4.72 -15.33 10.42
C VAL A 126 -4.90 -14.50 9.14
N PRO A 127 -6.09 -13.91 8.91
CA PRO A 127 -6.31 -13.02 7.79
C PRO A 127 -5.46 -11.75 7.95
N LEU A 128 -4.99 -11.18 6.84
CA LEU A 128 -4.29 -9.90 6.89
C LEU A 128 -5.28 -8.75 7.11
N SER A 129 -4.89 -7.82 7.96
CA SER A 129 -5.51 -6.51 8.05
C SER A 129 -5.33 -5.71 6.74
N ALA A 130 -6.18 -4.70 6.53
CA ALA A 130 -6.06 -3.81 5.38
C ALA A 130 -4.69 -3.10 5.35
N ALA A 131 -4.18 -2.69 6.51
CA ALA A 131 -2.86 -2.05 6.63
C ALA A 131 -1.72 -3.00 6.19
N GLU A 132 -1.76 -4.27 6.59
CA GLU A 132 -0.77 -5.27 6.16
C GLU A 132 -0.83 -5.52 4.64
N ARG A 133 -2.04 -5.60 4.06
CA ARG A 133 -2.20 -5.76 2.60
C ARG A 133 -1.65 -4.56 1.83
N ILE A 134 -1.84 -3.35 2.35
CA ILE A 134 -1.36 -2.13 1.71
C ILE A 134 0.16 -1.97 1.84
N SER A 135 0.76 -2.35 2.96
CA SER A 135 2.23 -2.45 3.08
C SER A 135 2.79 -3.44 2.05
N LEU A 136 2.18 -4.62 1.88
CA LEU A 136 2.61 -5.57 0.85
C LEU A 136 2.51 -5.00 -0.57
N LEU A 137 1.48 -4.21 -0.84
CA LEU A 137 1.30 -3.53 -2.12
C LEU A 137 2.36 -2.45 -2.35
N CYS A 138 2.61 -1.59 -1.36
CA CYS A 138 3.52 -0.45 -1.48
C CYS A 138 5.00 -0.87 -1.47
N ASP A 139 5.37 -1.74 -0.53
CA ASP A 139 6.77 -2.07 -0.26
C ASP A 139 7.28 -3.17 -1.20
N TYR A 140 6.40 -4.11 -1.56
CA TYR A 140 6.78 -5.31 -2.32
C TYR A 140 6.08 -5.44 -3.67
N LYS A 141 5.18 -4.52 -4.02
CA LYS A 141 4.35 -4.59 -5.24
C LYS A 141 3.55 -5.89 -5.34
N ILE A 142 3.14 -6.43 -4.19
CA ILE A 142 2.38 -7.67 -4.11
C ILE A 142 0.90 -7.33 -3.94
N TYR A 143 0.09 -7.68 -4.94
CA TYR A 143 -1.36 -7.65 -4.79
C TYR A 143 -1.81 -8.85 -3.96
N CYS A 144 -2.64 -8.59 -2.95
CA CYS A 144 -3.22 -9.63 -2.11
C CYS A 144 -4.75 -9.50 -2.07
N SER A 145 -5.46 -10.62 -2.16
CA SER A 145 -6.92 -10.60 -2.05
C SER A 145 -7.39 -10.31 -0.60
N PRO A 146 -8.64 -9.88 -0.36
CA PRO A 146 -9.14 -9.61 0.99
C PRO A 146 -9.10 -10.82 1.93
N ASN A 147 -9.12 -12.03 1.36
CA ASN A 147 -9.13 -13.30 2.09
C ASN A 147 -7.72 -13.87 2.33
N VAL A 148 -6.68 -13.15 1.91
CA VAL A 148 -5.28 -13.54 2.10
C VAL A 148 -4.96 -13.77 3.57
N ARG A 149 -4.10 -14.77 3.82
CA ARG A 149 -3.73 -15.16 5.17
C ARG A 149 -2.22 -15.21 5.37
N ARG A 150 -1.79 -15.06 6.63
CA ARG A 150 -0.42 -15.31 7.06
C ARG A 150 -0.39 -16.34 8.18
N CYS A 151 0.68 -17.12 8.24
CA CYS A 151 0.89 -18.04 9.35
C CYS A 151 1.26 -17.27 10.63
N VAL A 152 0.80 -17.77 11.77
CA VAL A 152 1.07 -17.15 13.09
C VAL A 152 2.52 -17.38 13.52
N ASN A 153 3.04 -18.59 13.29
CA ASN A 153 4.32 -19.04 13.88
C ASN A 153 5.55 -18.85 12.97
N ARG A 154 5.37 -18.37 11.73
CA ARG A 154 6.48 -18.08 10.82
C ARG A 154 6.36 -16.64 10.30
N CYS A 155 6.76 -15.70 11.14
CA CYS A 155 6.94 -14.31 10.75
C CYS A 155 8.27 -14.21 10.00
N LEU A 156 8.20 -14.21 8.67
CA LEU A 156 9.32 -13.75 7.86
C LEU A 156 9.27 -12.22 7.83
N GLU A 157 10.43 -11.56 7.95
CA GLU A 157 10.52 -10.10 7.81
C GLU A 157 10.22 -9.66 6.36
N ILE A 158 10.63 -10.49 5.40
CA ILE A 158 10.47 -10.23 3.96
C ILE A 158 9.58 -11.34 3.36
N PRO A 159 8.51 -10.99 2.65
CA PRO A 159 7.68 -11.98 1.97
C PRO A 159 8.48 -12.69 0.87
N VAL A 160 8.34 -14.01 0.78
CA VAL A 160 8.90 -14.81 -0.31
C VAL A 160 8.26 -14.32 -1.60
N GLN A 161 9.11 -13.83 -2.51
CA GLN A 161 8.66 -13.28 -3.77
C GLN A 161 7.94 -14.35 -4.57
N ARG A 162 6.67 -14.07 -4.90
CA ARG A 162 5.95 -14.85 -5.91
C ARG A 162 6.67 -14.64 -7.22
N THR A 163 6.97 -15.73 -7.92
CA THR A 163 7.74 -15.75 -9.17
C THR A 163 7.42 -14.56 -10.08
N ASN A 164 8.45 -14.04 -10.76
CA ASN A 164 8.52 -12.80 -11.57
C ASN A 164 7.49 -12.65 -12.73
N GLU A 165 6.32 -13.29 -12.67
CA GLU A 165 5.26 -13.12 -13.64
C GLU A 165 4.38 -11.94 -13.21
N PRO A 166 4.51 -10.77 -13.86
CA PRO A 166 3.64 -9.64 -13.58
C PRO A 166 2.20 -10.07 -13.81
N THR A 167 1.40 -10.00 -12.77
CA THR A 167 0.02 -10.45 -12.81
C THR A 167 -0.85 -9.29 -13.28
N ARG A 168 -1.67 -9.56 -14.30
CA ARG A 168 -2.64 -8.57 -14.78
C ARG A 168 -3.84 -8.57 -13.83
N LEU A 169 -4.05 -7.44 -13.18
CA LEU A 169 -5.21 -7.24 -12.32
C LEU A 169 -6.45 -6.98 -13.18
N THR A 170 -7.55 -7.66 -12.83
CA THR A 170 -8.88 -7.39 -13.39
C THR A 170 -9.40 -6.02 -12.93
N ALA A 171 -10.34 -5.41 -13.65
CA ALA A 171 -10.88 -4.10 -13.25
C ALA A 171 -11.52 -4.13 -11.85
N LYS A 172 -12.14 -5.25 -11.47
CA LYS A 172 -12.68 -5.45 -10.12
C LYS A 172 -11.59 -5.42 -9.04
N GLN A 173 -10.46 -6.09 -9.29
CA GLN A 173 -9.32 -6.08 -8.38
C GLN A 173 -8.71 -4.68 -8.28
N THR A 174 -8.57 -3.99 -9.42
CA THR A 174 -8.09 -2.60 -9.46
C THR A 174 -8.99 -1.65 -8.67
N ILE A 175 -10.31 -1.73 -8.84
CA ILE A 175 -11.27 -0.94 -8.05
C ILE A 175 -11.15 -1.26 -6.56
N SER A 176 -10.98 -2.53 -6.19
CA SER A 176 -10.76 -2.91 -4.80
C SER A 176 -9.49 -2.30 -4.21
N ILE A 177 -8.39 -2.28 -4.98
CA ILE A 177 -7.14 -1.63 -4.55
C ILE A 177 -7.34 -0.13 -4.39
N ILE A 178 -7.98 0.52 -5.35
CA ILE A 178 -8.26 1.96 -5.28
C ILE A 178 -9.07 2.28 -4.04
N ASN A 179 -10.08 1.46 -3.71
CA ASN A 179 -10.87 1.63 -2.49
C ASN A 179 -10.03 1.40 -1.23
N ASP A 180 -9.23 0.34 -1.15
CA ASP A 180 -8.33 0.08 -0.02
C ASP A 180 -7.32 1.24 0.18
N LEU A 181 -6.79 1.81 -0.91
CA LEU A 181 -5.91 2.98 -0.87
C LEU A 181 -6.65 4.26 -0.47
N ILE A 182 -7.86 4.49 -0.95
CA ILE A 182 -8.69 5.64 -0.55
C ILE A 182 -9.04 5.54 0.92
N ASP A 183 -9.42 4.36 1.39
CA ASP A 183 -9.72 4.10 2.79
C ASP A 183 -8.47 4.27 3.66
N GLU A 184 -7.29 3.90 3.16
CA GLU A 184 -6.04 4.22 3.84
C GLU A 184 -5.78 5.72 3.91
N VAL A 185 -5.88 6.42 2.78
CA VAL A 185 -5.70 7.87 2.74
C VAL A 185 -6.70 8.55 3.67
N ASN A 186 -7.93 8.06 3.73
CA ASN A 186 -8.94 8.56 4.66
C ASN A 186 -8.61 8.20 6.10
N ARG A 187 -8.10 6.99 6.39
CA ARG A 187 -7.61 6.61 7.72
C ARG A 187 -6.42 7.44 8.14
N VAL A 188 -5.50 7.76 7.25
CA VAL A 188 -4.33 8.63 7.48
C VAL A 188 -4.74 10.10 7.62
N LYS A 189 -5.80 10.54 6.92
CA LYS A 189 -6.40 11.87 7.10
C LYS A 189 -7.19 12.01 8.41
N LEU A 190 -7.82 10.92 8.85
CA LEU A 190 -8.59 10.84 10.10
C LEU A 190 -7.71 10.51 11.30
N MET A 191 -6.61 9.79 11.08
CA MET A 191 -5.45 9.89 11.96
C MET A 191 -5.10 11.37 11.94
N PRO A 192 -4.93 12.02 13.12
CA PRO A 192 -4.20 13.26 13.12
C PRO A 192 -2.89 12.96 12.38
N ILE A 193 -2.62 13.70 11.29
CA ILE A 193 -1.37 13.66 10.51
C ILE A 193 -0.13 13.92 11.42
N PHE A 194 -0.37 14.17 12.69
CA PHE A 194 0.56 14.26 13.78
C PHE A 194 0.38 13.05 14.69
N LEU A 195 1.18 12.00 14.44
CA LEU A 195 1.64 11.17 15.54
C LEU A 195 2.17 12.11 16.63
N GLU A 196 1.56 12.07 17.81
CA GLU A 196 1.87 12.90 18.99
C GLU A 196 3.32 12.76 19.50
N ASN A 197 4.16 11.98 18.81
CA ASN A 197 5.54 11.69 19.20
C ASN A 197 6.62 12.20 18.23
N ASP A 198 6.27 12.85 17.12
CA ASP A 198 7.26 13.60 16.34
C ASP A 198 7.53 14.94 17.04
N SER A 199 8.30 14.85 18.12
CA SER A 199 9.00 15.98 18.71
C SER A 199 9.68 16.75 17.58
N VAL A 200 9.39 18.06 17.49
CA VAL A 200 10.31 19.13 17.07
C VAL A 200 11.13 18.77 15.82
N GLY A 201 10.83 19.39 14.66
CA GLY A 201 11.46 19.10 13.34
C GLY A 201 12.97 18.81 13.39
N SER A 202 13.51 18.11 12.39
CA SER A 202 14.90 17.63 12.48
C SER A 202 15.90 18.79 12.67
N GLU A 203 17.09 18.52 13.20
CA GLU A 203 18.10 19.57 13.39
C GLU A 203 18.45 20.27 12.05
N GLU A 204 18.36 19.52 10.96
CA GLU A 204 18.49 20.04 9.59
C GLU A 204 17.35 20.99 9.23
N ASP A 205 16.11 20.73 9.65
CA ASP A 205 14.97 21.64 9.42
C ASP A 205 15.18 22.96 10.14
N PHE A 206 15.59 22.93 11.42
CA PHE A 206 15.88 24.15 12.17
C PHE A 206 17.00 24.95 11.52
N THR A 207 18.06 24.27 11.08
CA THR A 207 19.19 24.91 10.40
C THR A 207 18.77 25.48 9.04
N ALA A 208 17.96 24.77 8.26
CA ALA A 208 17.49 25.25 6.95
C ALA A 208 16.59 26.49 7.07
N TRP A 209 15.67 26.49 8.04
CA TRP A 209 14.66 27.54 8.16
C TRP A 209 15.13 28.76 8.97
N THR A 210 15.93 28.53 10.02
CA THR A 210 16.41 29.59 10.92
C THR A 210 17.87 29.93 10.69
N GLY A 211 18.64 29.06 10.03
CA GLY A 211 20.10 29.14 9.89
C GLY A 211 20.87 28.68 11.13
N TRP A 212 20.16 28.24 12.16
CA TRP A 212 20.69 28.00 13.50
C TRP A 212 20.32 26.58 13.90
N ASN A 213 21.22 25.89 14.58
CA ASN A 213 20.88 24.60 15.16
C ASN A 213 19.96 24.76 16.37
N LEU A 214 19.36 23.66 16.82
CA LEU A 214 18.36 23.67 17.90
C LEU A 214 18.93 24.26 19.20
N ASN A 215 20.19 23.95 19.52
CA ASN A 215 20.86 24.44 20.74
C ASN A 215 21.04 25.96 20.73
N GLN A 216 21.56 26.52 19.63
CA GLN A 216 21.70 27.97 19.45
C GLN A 216 20.36 28.69 19.55
N LEU A 217 19.31 28.09 18.97
CA LEU A 217 17.96 28.63 19.00
C LEU A 217 17.37 28.59 20.42
N MET A 218 17.63 27.54 21.19
CA MET A 218 17.25 27.43 22.60
C MET A 218 17.99 28.41 23.50
N GLU A 219 19.29 28.55 23.34
CA GLU A 219 20.10 29.54 24.09
C GLU A 219 19.56 30.95 23.90
N MET A 220 19.29 31.31 22.65
CA MET A 220 18.79 32.62 22.29
C MET A 220 17.33 32.82 22.68
N THR A 221 16.51 31.77 22.63
CA THR A 221 15.18 31.80 23.23
C THR A 221 15.28 32.07 24.73
N SER A 222 16.24 31.48 25.43
CA SER A 222 16.41 31.65 26.88
C SER A 222 16.82 33.07 27.25
N LEU A 223 17.61 33.74 26.40
CA LEU A 223 17.96 35.15 26.55
C LEU A 223 16.78 36.10 26.28
N ILE A 224 15.94 35.78 25.29
CA ILE A 224 14.85 36.67 24.83
C ILE A 224 13.57 36.45 25.65
N ALA A 225 13.26 35.21 26.03
CA ALA A 225 12.00 34.80 26.66
C ALA A 225 11.60 35.63 27.90
N PRO A 226 12.50 36.03 28.82
CA PRO A 226 12.15 36.88 29.96
C PRO A 226 11.58 38.25 29.57
N HIS A 227 11.92 38.74 28.37
CA HIS A 227 11.48 40.03 27.83
C HIS A 227 10.26 39.92 26.89
N MET A 228 9.77 38.71 26.62
CA MET A 228 8.62 38.48 25.75
C MET A 228 7.31 38.63 26.52
N TYR A 229 6.29 39.19 25.87
CA TYR A 229 4.95 39.16 26.41
C TYR A 229 4.44 37.71 26.47
N LYS A 230 4.00 37.29 27.67
CA LYS A 230 3.39 35.97 27.85
C LYS A 230 2.17 35.83 26.94
N SER A 231 2.20 34.84 26.06
CA SER A 231 1.08 34.46 25.20
C SER A 231 0.42 33.20 25.74
N LYS A 232 -0.91 33.13 25.69
CA LYS A 232 -1.68 31.91 26.00
C LYS A 232 -1.64 30.87 24.88
N HIS A 233 -1.21 31.27 23.69
CA HIS A 233 -1.34 30.47 22.47
C HIS A 233 -0.01 30.07 21.85
N ARG A 234 1.11 30.59 22.37
CA ARG A 234 2.45 30.31 21.85
C ARG A 234 3.48 30.32 22.96
N SER A 235 4.39 29.36 22.92
CA SER A 235 5.58 29.38 23.77
C SER A 235 6.58 30.45 23.28
N PRO A 236 7.50 30.91 24.15
CA PRO A 236 8.57 31.81 23.73
C PRO A 236 9.42 31.24 22.60
N PHE A 237 9.71 29.93 22.65
CA PHE A 237 10.46 29.22 21.61
C PHE A 237 9.76 29.31 20.26
N GLU A 238 8.48 28.97 20.20
CA GLU A 238 7.67 29.05 18.98
C GLU A 238 7.64 30.46 18.38
N ALA A 239 7.56 31.48 19.24
CA ALA A 239 7.54 32.87 18.80
C ALA A 239 8.90 33.31 18.24
N VAL A 240 10.02 32.85 18.83
CA VAL A 240 11.37 33.07 18.30
C VAL A 240 11.56 32.37 16.95
N CYS A 241 11.16 31.11 16.82
CA CYS A 241 11.19 30.38 15.54
C CYS A 241 10.42 31.14 14.46
N MET A 242 9.17 31.52 14.73
CA MET A 242 8.35 32.24 13.78
C MET A 242 8.97 33.57 13.35
N TYR A 243 9.58 34.30 14.28
CA TYR A 243 10.23 35.57 13.99
C TYR A 243 11.38 35.40 13.00
N TRP A 244 12.30 34.48 13.27
CA TRP A 244 13.49 34.25 12.42
C TRP A 244 13.14 33.74 11.02
N ILE A 245 12.19 32.82 10.92
CA ILE A 245 11.72 32.31 9.64
C ILE A 245 11.05 33.42 8.84
N LYS A 246 10.32 34.30 9.52
CA LYS A 246 9.64 35.42 8.87
C LYS A 246 10.60 36.50 8.38
N LEU A 247 11.79 36.62 8.98
CA LEU A 247 12.87 37.48 8.48
C LEU A 247 13.49 36.92 7.20
N LYS A 248 13.60 35.59 7.08
CA LYS A 248 14.28 34.92 5.96
C LYS A 248 13.34 34.56 4.81
N THR A 249 12.05 34.43 5.07
CA THR A 249 11.08 33.91 4.11
C THR A 249 9.83 34.79 4.02
N ASN A 250 9.19 34.78 2.85
CA ASN A 250 7.91 35.44 2.64
C ASN A 250 6.71 34.60 3.09
N LEU A 251 6.93 33.48 3.79
CA LEU A 251 5.86 32.58 4.23
C LEU A 251 4.89 33.28 5.18
N SER A 252 3.60 32.95 5.06
CA SER A 252 2.58 33.40 6.00
C SER A 252 2.75 32.73 7.36
N PHE A 253 2.29 33.37 8.44
CA PHE A 253 2.33 32.79 9.79
C PHE A 253 1.59 31.44 9.88
N ARG A 254 0.57 31.23 9.04
CA ARG A 254 -0.13 29.94 8.94
C ARG A 254 0.79 28.87 8.35
N GLN A 255 1.50 29.18 7.27
CA GLN A 255 2.48 28.27 6.66
C GLN A 255 3.62 27.95 7.62
N ILE A 256 4.15 28.95 8.33
CA ILE A 256 5.21 28.76 9.34
C ILE A 256 4.70 27.90 10.50
N GLY A 257 3.48 28.16 10.98
CA GLY A 257 2.85 27.35 12.02
C GLY A 257 2.66 25.90 11.60
N THR A 258 2.33 25.65 10.33
CA THR A 258 2.25 24.29 9.78
C THR A 258 3.61 23.59 9.74
N ILE A 259 4.69 24.27 9.33
CA ILE A 259 6.05 23.69 9.28
C ILE A 259 6.51 23.27 10.68
N PHE A 260 6.27 24.11 11.69
CA PHE A 260 6.75 23.90 13.07
C PHE A 260 5.71 23.26 13.99
N LYS A 261 4.60 22.76 13.45
CA LYS A 261 3.49 22.15 14.21
C LYS A 261 2.96 23.04 15.34
N ILE A 262 3.07 24.35 15.18
CA ILE A 262 2.59 25.32 16.16
C ILE A 262 1.08 25.42 16.00
N GLN A 263 0.32 25.14 17.06
CA GLN A 263 -1.13 25.23 17.04
C GLN A 263 -1.59 26.68 16.84
N THR A 264 -1.64 27.13 15.58
CA THR A 264 -2.12 28.45 15.25
C THR A 264 -3.64 28.42 15.12
N THR A 265 -4.35 28.76 16.21
CA THR A 265 -5.76 29.14 16.11
C THR A 265 -5.88 30.45 15.32
N GLU A 266 -7.02 30.68 14.66
CA GLU A 266 -7.25 31.90 13.88
C GLU A 266 -7.12 33.17 14.75
N GLU A 267 -7.52 33.07 16.01
CA GLU A 267 -7.31 34.07 17.08
C GLU A 267 -5.82 34.42 17.29
N SER A 268 -4.93 33.43 17.19
CA SER A 268 -3.48 33.60 17.41
C SER A 268 -2.81 34.36 16.25
N ILE A 269 -3.34 34.23 15.03
CA ILE A 269 -2.79 34.85 13.81
C ILE A 269 -3.18 36.34 13.74
N ARG A 270 -4.36 36.70 14.26
CA ARG A 270 -4.94 38.05 14.15
C ARG A 270 -4.39 39.08 15.14
N ARG A 271 -3.72 38.67 16.22
CA ARG A 271 -3.06 39.61 17.15
C ARG A 271 -1.70 40.07 16.58
N ARG A 272 -1.74 40.86 15.51
CA ARG A 272 -0.57 41.66 15.11
C ARG A 272 -0.25 42.67 16.22
N VAL A 273 1.05 42.94 16.36
CA VAL A 273 1.68 43.95 17.23
C VAL A 273 0.73 45.14 17.45
N PRO A 274 0.50 45.58 18.70
CA PRO A 274 -0.31 46.77 18.96
C PRO A 274 0.26 47.92 18.14
N SER A 275 -0.50 48.41 17.17
CA SER A 275 -0.17 49.67 16.50
C SER A 275 0.09 50.74 17.57
N GLU A 276 1.04 51.64 17.33
CA GLU A 276 1.48 52.75 18.22
C GLU A 276 0.34 53.52 18.91
N LYS A 277 -0.90 53.40 18.42
CA LYS A 277 -2.12 53.90 19.05
C LYS A 277 -2.35 53.39 20.47
N TYR A 278 -1.84 52.21 20.85
CA TYR A 278 -1.98 51.69 22.23
C TYR A 278 -0.94 52.24 23.21
N PHE A 279 0.27 52.58 22.76
CA PHE A 279 1.31 53.18 23.62
C PHE A 279 0.96 54.61 24.06
N LYS A 280 0.20 55.36 23.25
CA LYS A 280 -0.29 56.69 23.62
C LYS A 280 -1.41 56.67 24.66
N LYS A 281 -2.16 55.57 24.81
CA LYS A 281 -3.24 55.46 25.81
C LYS A 281 -2.73 55.12 27.21
N SER A 282 -1.66 54.33 27.33
CA SER A 282 -1.05 53.99 28.63
C SER A 282 -0.26 55.15 29.25
N ARG A 283 0.31 56.06 28.44
CA ARG A 283 0.94 57.31 28.96
C ARG A 283 -0.05 58.37 29.45
N LYS A 284 -1.32 58.34 29.03
CA LYS A 284 -2.35 59.29 29.51
C LYS A 284 -2.97 58.88 30.86
N LYS A 285 -2.85 57.62 31.29
CA LYS A 285 -3.45 57.14 32.55
C LYS A 285 -2.56 57.28 33.78
N THR A 286 -1.27 57.57 33.62
CA THR A 286 -0.31 57.79 34.73
C THR A 286 -0.05 59.25 35.07
N ARG A 287 -0.83 60.21 34.54
CA ARG A 287 -0.67 61.64 34.81
C ARG A 287 -1.86 62.31 35.52
N SER A 288 -2.63 61.55 36.29
CA SER A 288 -3.78 62.04 37.07
C SER A 288 -3.86 61.42 38.46
N SER A 289 -2.80 61.55 39.26
CA SER A 289 -2.86 61.30 40.71
C SER A 289 -1.67 61.91 41.43
N LYS A 290 -1.56 63.24 41.42
CA LYS A 290 -0.76 63.99 42.39
C LYS A 290 -1.10 65.48 42.28
N THR A 291 -1.96 65.94 43.19
CA THR A 291 -1.90 67.25 43.88
C THR A 291 -3.18 67.44 44.69
N GLY A 292 -3.05 67.54 46.01
CA GLY A 292 -4.19 67.83 46.88
C GLY A 292 -3.93 67.74 48.38
N THR A 293 -2.74 68.14 48.84
CA THR A 293 -2.47 68.47 50.25
C THR A 293 -3.10 69.83 50.60
N ARG A 294 -3.86 69.91 51.70
CA ARG A 294 -4.04 71.03 52.66
C ARG A 294 -5.35 70.82 53.43
N SER A 295 -5.50 71.14 54.71
CA SER A 295 -4.62 71.69 55.74
C SER A 295 -5.35 71.48 57.07
N CYS A 296 -4.62 71.15 58.14
CA CYS A 296 -5.10 71.38 59.49
C CYS A 296 -5.23 72.89 59.72
N LYS A 297 -6.37 73.31 60.27
CA LYS A 297 -6.53 74.19 61.44
C LYS A 297 -8.00 74.25 61.80
#